data_AF-A0A645ERX4-F1
#
_entry.id   AF-A0A645ERX4-F1
#
_cell.length_a   1.000
_cell.length_b   1.000
_cell.length_c   1.000
_cell.angle_alpha   90.00
_cell.angle_beta   90.00
_cell.angle_gamma   90.00
#
_symmetry.space_group_name_H-M   'P 1'
#
loop_
_entity.id
_entity.type
_entity.pdbx_description
1 polymer ?
#
loop_
_entity_poly.entity_id
_entity_poly.type
_entity_poly.pdbx_seq_one_letter_code
_entity_poly.pdbx_strand_id
1 'polypeptide(L)'
;MEEMRPLSYISYKELLELENKKIFQKVIIGNEDIDFSNLIKAVGNSDWVYRGLQYFEKSGELCPFCQQVVPQELAEMIHSFFNDQYDRDVKSLEEAYIEYSHLTVDISNLVYSIIQEKVTGYDYSNISTLFDTLTSKIESNNLMISSKQEELSKVIHIESIYSIVKQINDCIACINKCIDDNNQILKHKKTERERVENEVICYIANSILRTVITEYKKKVDSLRKEKKA
;
A
#
# COMPACT_ATOMS: atom_id res chain seq x y z
N MET A 1 -15.68 19.96 -16.00
CA MET A 1 -15.28 19.48 -14.66
C MET A 1 -16.42 18.65 -14.14
N GLU A 2 -16.16 17.38 -13.91
CA GLU A 2 -17.09 16.46 -13.27
C GLU A 2 -16.80 16.42 -11.77
N GLU A 3 -17.77 15.98 -10.98
CA GLU A 3 -17.58 15.81 -9.54
C GLU A 3 -16.54 14.72 -9.27
N MET A 4 -15.57 14.99 -8.41
CA MET A 4 -14.56 14.02 -7.99
C MET A 4 -15.03 13.27 -6.75
N ARG A 5 -14.69 11.98 -6.65
CA ARG A 5 -14.95 11.17 -5.45
C ARG A 5 -13.87 11.42 -4.40
N PRO A 6 -14.19 11.29 -3.10
CA PRO A 6 -13.19 11.38 -2.06
C PRO A 6 -12.17 10.23 -2.18
N LEU A 7 -10.91 10.55 -1.89
CA LEU A 7 -9.78 9.64 -1.81
C LEU A 7 -9.86 8.77 -0.54
N SER A 8 -9.42 7.53 -0.67
CA SER A 8 -9.33 6.57 0.44
C SER A 8 -8.12 6.85 1.33
N TYR A 9 -8.27 6.61 2.63
CA TYR A 9 -7.17 6.66 3.61
C TYR A 9 -6.36 5.36 3.61
N ILE A 10 -5.09 5.47 3.97
CA ILE A 10 -4.20 4.33 4.18
C ILE A 10 -4.49 3.71 5.57
N SER A 11 -4.63 2.38 5.64
CA SER A 11 -4.82 1.64 6.90
C SER A 11 -3.52 1.54 7.69
N TYR A 12 -3.59 1.73 9.01
CA TYR A 12 -2.43 1.58 9.91
C TYR A 12 -2.27 0.18 10.49
N LYS A 13 -3.34 -0.61 10.51
CA LYS A 13 -3.39 -1.85 11.30
C LYS A 13 -2.38 -2.87 10.78
N GLU A 14 -2.47 -3.19 9.50
CA GLU A 14 -1.61 -4.18 8.84
C GLU A 14 -0.14 -3.74 8.88
N LEU A 15 0.11 -2.45 8.68
CA LEU A 15 1.45 -1.86 8.77
C LEU A 15 2.08 -2.10 10.15
N LEU A 16 1.37 -1.74 11.23
CA LEU A 16 1.89 -1.89 12.58
C LEU A 16 2.03 -3.36 12.98
N GLU A 17 1.13 -4.24 12.54
CA GLU A 17 1.24 -5.68 12.76
C GLU A 17 2.49 -6.26 12.08
N LEU A 18 2.79 -5.80 10.87
CA LEU A 18 3.97 -6.23 10.11
C LEU A 18 5.29 -5.69 10.69
N GLU A 19 5.40 -4.38 10.91
CA GLU A 19 6.63 -3.75 11.42
C GLU A 19 7.04 -4.31 12.79
N ASN A 20 6.08 -4.79 13.59
CA ASN A 20 6.31 -5.38 14.91
C ASN A 20 6.45 -6.91 14.90
N LYS A 21 6.48 -7.57 13.74
CA LYS A 21 6.73 -9.01 13.68
C LYS A 21 8.09 -9.33 14.31
N LYS A 22 8.06 -10.18 15.34
CA LYS A 22 9.27 -10.60 16.08
C LYS A 22 10.30 -11.31 15.21
N ILE A 23 9.89 -11.87 14.07
CA ILE A 23 10.77 -12.63 13.17
C ILE A 23 11.94 -11.78 12.65
N PHE A 24 11.75 -10.46 12.48
CA PHE A 24 12.83 -9.55 12.08
C PHE A 24 13.92 -9.43 13.15
N GLN A 25 13.55 -9.54 14.43
CA GLN A 25 14.48 -9.45 15.56
C GLN A 25 14.96 -10.81 16.06
N LYS A 26 14.36 -11.90 15.58
CA LYS A 26 14.71 -13.26 16.00
C LYS A 26 16.03 -13.68 15.34
N VAL A 27 16.98 -14.13 16.14
CA VAL A 27 18.17 -14.85 15.66
C VAL A 27 17.70 -16.23 15.20
N ILE A 28 17.86 -16.54 13.91
CA ILE A 28 17.46 -17.82 13.33
C ILE A 28 18.73 -18.65 13.16
N ILE A 29 18.98 -19.53 14.12
CA ILE A 29 20.10 -20.46 14.16
C ILE A 29 19.59 -21.86 14.48
N GLY A 30 20.43 -22.86 14.23
CA GLY A 30 20.07 -24.25 14.49
C GLY A 30 19.84 -24.56 15.97
N ASN A 31 19.44 -25.80 16.22
CA ASN A 31 19.15 -26.38 17.52
C ASN A 31 20.31 -26.17 18.49
N GLU A 32 20.01 -25.42 19.53
CA GLU A 32 20.96 -25.03 20.56
C GLU A 32 21.21 -26.12 21.61
N ASP A 33 20.35 -27.15 21.66
CA ASP A 33 20.35 -28.17 22.72
C ASP A 33 21.25 -29.38 22.40
N ILE A 34 22.01 -29.32 21.32
CA ILE A 34 22.97 -30.36 20.94
C ILE A 34 24.41 -29.89 21.13
N ASP A 35 25.27 -30.83 21.52
CA ASP A 35 26.67 -30.60 21.91
C ASP A 35 27.49 -29.92 20.80
N PHE A 36 27.10 -30.16 19.54
CA PHE A 36 27.65 -29.54 18.33
C PHE A 36 27.49 -28.01 18.28
N SER A 37 26.48 -27.45 18.94
CA SER A 37 26.09 -26.04 18.83
C SER A 37 27.10 -25.08 19.46
N ASN A 38 27.88 -25.54 20.45
CA ASN A 38 28.76 -24.70 21.26
C ASN A 38 29.79 -23.95 20.41
N LEU A 39 30.46 -24.65 19.50
CA LEU A 39 31.47 -24.04 18.64
C LEU A 39 30.83 -23.13 17.58
N ILE A 40 29.71 -23.56 17.00
CA ILE A 40 29.00 -22.79 15.96
C ILE A 40 28.54 -21.45 16.50
N LYS A 41 28.00 -21.43 17.72
CA LYS A 41 27.62 -20.21 18.44
C LYS A 41 28.82 -19.34 18.76
N ALA A 42 29.88 -19.92 19.30
CA ALA A 42 31.07 -19.18 19.71
C ALA A 42 31.75 -18.47 18.54
N VAL A 43 31.75 -19.10 17.36
CA VAL A 43 32.34 -18.53 16.13
C VAL A 43 31.33 -17.66 15.36
N GLY A 44 30.03 -17.86 15.57
CA GLY A 44 28.98 -17.13 14.85
C GLY A 44 28.85 -17.56 13.38
N ASN A 45 29.11 -18.84 13.06
CA ASN A 45 29.17 -19.33 11.69
C ASN A 45 27.99 -20.23 11.28
N SER A 46 26.86 -20.16 11.98
CA SER A 46 25.66 -20.99 11.70
C SER A 46 25.23 -20.93 10.23
N ASP A 47 25.17 -19.72 9.66
CA ASP A 47 24.80 -19.52 8.24
C ASP A 47 25.80 -20.16 7.28
N TRP A 48 27.10 -20.11 7.60
CA TRP A 48 28.14 -20.75 6.80
C TRP A 48 28.04 -22.27 6.87
N VAL A 49 27.77 -22.83 8.06
CA VAL A 49 27.56 -24.28 8.23
C VAL A 49 26.33 -24.74 7.45
N TYR A 50 25.23 -23.98 7.50
CA TYR A 50 24.01 -24.29 6.76
C TYR A 50 24.25 -24.31 5.24
N ARG A 51 24.90 -23.26 4.70
CA ARG A 51 25.29 -23.23 3.27
C ARG A 51 26.23 -24.39 2.91
N GLY A 52 27.10 -24.79 3.85
CA GLY A 52 28.00 -25.93 3.71
C GLY A 52 27.28 -27.25 3.41
N LEU A 53 26.09 -27.47 3.99
CA LEU A 53 25.31 -28.70 3.78
C LEU A 53 24.96 -28.92 2.31
N GLN A 54 24.64 -27.86 1.57
CA GLN A 54 24.32 -27.95 0.14
C GLN A 54 25.50 -28.44 -0.72
N TYR A 55 26.73 -28.19 -0.26
CA TYR A 55 27.94 -28.73 -0.90
C TYR A 55 28.20 -30.16 -0.46
N PHE A 56 27.94 -30.49 0.81
CA PHE A 56 28.11 -31.82 1.36
C PHE A 56 27.19 -32.85 0.68
N GLU A 57 25.92 -32.49 0.43
CA GLU A 57 24.97 -33.35 -0.29
C GLU A 57 25.44 -33.74 -1.70
N LYS A 58 26.35 -32.95 -2.30
CA LYS A 58 26.91 -33.18 -3.64
C LYS A 58 28.27 -33.90 -3.61
N SER A 59 28.89 -34.05 -2.43
CA SER A 59 30.24 -34.60 -2.27
C SER A 59 30.26 -36.05 -1.76
N GLY A 60 29.10 -36.69 -1.60
CA GLY A 60 29.00 -38.06 -1.09
C GLY A 60 29.41 -38.13 0.37
N GLU A 61 30.39 -38.98 0.70
CA GLU A 61 30.90 -39.11 2.08
C GLU A 61 32.08 -38.17 2.38
N LEU A 62 32.60 -37.45 1.38
CA LEU A 62 33.76 -36.58 1.55
C LEU A 62 33.33 -35.18 1.96
N CYS A 63 33.99 -34.62 2.98
CA CYS A 63 33.82 -33.23 3.37
C CYS A 63 34.28 -32.30 2.22
N PRO A 64 33.45 -31.37 1.73
CA PRO A 64 33.82 -30.48 0.62
C PRO A 64 34.91 -29.46 1.01
N PHE A 65 35.25 -29.35 2.30
CA PHE A 65 36.25 -28.40 2.80
C PHE A 65 37.60 -29.05 3.07
N CYS A 66 37.64 -30.10 3.90
CA CYS A 66 38.89 -30.77 4.27
C CYS A 66 39.15 -32.07 3.49
N GLN A 67 38.21 -32.52 2.65
CA GLN A 67 38.30 -33.73 1.81
C GLN A 67 38.47 -35.05 2.60
N GLN A 68 38.17 -35.05 3.89
CA GLN A 68 38.15 -36.25 4.72
C GLN A 68 36.77 -36.93 4.66
N VAL A 69 36.73 -38.25 4.89
CA VAL A 69 35.48 -38.99 5.06
C VAL A 69 34.78 -38.48 6.32
N VAL A 70 33.53 -38.06 6.18
CA VAL A 70 32.70 -37.57 7.28
C VAL A 70 32.06 -38.76 7.99
N PRO A 71 32.26 -38.92 9.32
CA PRO A 71 31.56 -39.95 10.07
C PRO A 71 30.05 -39.75 10.00
N GLN A 72 29.30 -40.84 9.82
CA GLN A 72 27.84 -40.83 9.72
C GLN A 72 27.18 -40.10 10.92
N GLU A 73 27.68 -40.36 12.14
CA GLU A 73 27.22 -39.71 13.37
C GLU A 73 27.37 -38.18 13.32
N LEU A 74 28.46 -37.68 12.72
CA LEU A 74 28.68 -36.24 12.57
C LEU A 74 27.73 -35.64 11.54
N ALA A 75 27.50 -36.33 10.42
CA ALA A 75 26.54 -35.88 9.41
C ALA A 75 25.12 -35.78 10.01
N GLU A 76 24.68 -36.80 10.74
CA GLU A 76 23.39 -36.82 11.44
C GLU A 76 23.29 -35.69 12.48
N MET A 77 24.36 -35.43 13.22
CA MET A 77 24.42 -34.34 14.19
C MET A 77 24.29 -32.96 13.53
N ILE A 78 24.97 -32.71 12.41
CA ILE A 78 24.84 -31.45 11.65
C ILE A 78 23.42 -31.30 11.08
N HIS A 79 22.83 -32.37 10.53
CA HIS A 79 21.44 -32.32 10.07
C HIS A 79 20.46 -32.05 11.22
N SER A 80 20.66 -32.67 12.39
CA SER A 80 19.82 -32.44 13.57
C SER A 80 19.94 -31.01 14.14
N PHE A 81 21.03 -30.31 13.81
CA PHE A 81 21.20 -28.89 14.14
C PHE A 81 20.21 -28.03 13.35
N PHE A 82 19.94 -28.30 12.08
CA PHE A 82 18.95 -27.54 11.32
C PHE A 82 17.61 -28.29 11.31
N ASN A 83 16.87 -28.15 12.41
CA ASN A 83 15.61 -28.85 12.65
C ASN A 83 14.38 -28.11 12.07
N ASP A 84 13.20 -28.73 12.23
CA ASP A 84 11.93 -28.14 11.76
C ASP A 84 11.65 -26.73 12.30
N GLN A 85 12.20 -26.36 13.48
CA GLN A 85 12.00 -25.01 14.02
C GLN A 85 12.77 -23.98 13.21
N TYR A 86 14.01 -24.30 12.81
CA TYR A 86 14.81 -23.47 11.92
C TYR A 86 14.07 -23.23 10.60
N ASP A 87 13.59 -24.30 9.95
CA ASP A 87 12.87 -24.20 8.67
C ASP A 87 11.58 -23.39 8.79
N ARG A 88 10.83 -23.57 9.89
CA ARG A 88 9.64 -22.75 10.18
C ARG A 88 9.97 -21.27 10.32
N ASP A 89 11.08 -20.93 10.97
CA ASP A 89 11.50 -19.56 11.17
C ASP A 89 11.97 -18.92 9.86
N VAL A 90 12.73 -19.65 9.03
CA VAL A 90 13.13 -19.20 7.69
C VAL A 90 11.89 -18.89 6.86
N LYS A 91 10.92 -19.81 6.81
CA LYS A 91 9.67 -19.61 6.09
C LYS A 91 8.87 -18.42 6.64
N SER A 92 8.81 -18.26 7.96
CA SER A 92 8.13 -17.12 8.58
C SER A 92 8.78 -15.79 8.21
N LEU A 93 10.11 -15.75 8.05
CA LEU A 93 10.83 -14.56 7.60
C LEU A 93 10.50 -14.25 6.13
N GLU A 94 10.49 -15.26 5.26
CA GLU A 94 10.12 -15.12 3.84
C GLU A 94 8.68 -14.59 3.68
N GLU A 95 7.73 -15.16 4.41
CA GLU A 95 6.34 -14.71 4.41
C GLU A 95 6.23 -13.26 4.92
N ALA A 96 6.93 -12.91 6.00
CA ALA A 96 6.94 -11.54 6.52
C ALA A 96 7.55 -10.54 5.52
N TYR A 97 8.58 -10.94 4.77
CA TYR A 97 9.18 -10.10 3.73
C TYR A 97 8.21 -9.86 2.57
N ILE A 98 7.56 -10.93 2.08
CA ILE A 98 6.57 -10.85 0.99
C ILE A 98 5.42 -9.93 1.40
N GLU A 99 4.85 -10.13 2.57
CA GLU A 99 3.75 -9.30 3.08
C GLU A 99 4.15 -7.82 3.24
N TYR A 100 5.34 -7.55 3.81
CA TYR A 100 5.85 -6.19 3.97
C TYR A 100 6.09 -5.50 2.61
N SER A 101 6.70 -6.21 1.66
CA SER A 101 6.96 -5.70 0.32
C SER A 101 5.66 -5.38 -0.42
N HIS A 102 4.68 -6.29 -0.41
CA HIS A 102 3.38 -6.03 -1.04
C HIS A 102 2.66 -4.84 -0.42
N LEU A 103 2.56 -4.78 0.91
CA LEU A 103 1.88 -3.68 1.58
C LEU A 103 2.54 -2.32 1.25
N THR A 104 3.87 -2.26 1.29
CA THR A 104 4.61 -1.02 1.04
C THR A 104 4.55 -0.58 -0.43
N VAL A 105 4.49 -1.52 -1.37
CA VAL A 105 4.22 -1.24 -2.79
C VAL A 105 2.80 -0.68 -2.98
N ASP A 106 1.78 -1.28 -2.36
CA ASP A 106 0.40 -0.81 -2.46
C ASP A 106 0.22 0.61 -1.89
N ILE A 107 0.84 0.88 -0.74
CA ILE A 107 0.89 2.22 -0.14
C ILE A 107 1.58 3.19 -1.11
N SER A 108 2.73 2.82 -1.67
CA SER A 108 3.49 3.70 -2.56
C SER A 108 2.71 4.02 -3.84
N ASN A 109 2.05 3.02 -4.43
CA ASN A 109 1.23 3.19 -5.62
C ASN A 109 0.02 4.10 -5.36
N LEU A 110 -0.64 3.96 -4.20
CA LEU A 110 -1.74 4.83 -3.81
C LEU A 110 -1.28 6.29 -3.64
N VAL A 111 -0.15 6.52 -2.98
CA VAL A 111 0.36 7.90 -2.80
C VAL A 111 0.79 8.50 -4.14
N TYR A 112 1.43 7.69 -4.99
CA TYR A 112 1.81 8.12 -6.33
C TYR A 112 0.60 8.52 -7.16
N SER A 113 -0.48 7.71 -7.19
CA SER A 113 -1.69 8.04 -7.95
C SER A 113 -2.34 9.33 -7.48
N ILE A 114 -2.40 9.57 -6.17
CA ILE A 114 -2.92 10.81 -5.57
C ILE A 114 -2.10 12.02 -6.05
N ILE A 115 -0.78 11.89 -6.13
CA ILE A 115 0.12 12.96 -6.62
C ILE A 115 -0.11 13.24 -8.11
N GLN A 116 -0.42 12.22 -8.92
CA GLN A 116 -0.66 12.34 -10.36
C GLN A 116 -2.04 12.90 -10.71
N GLU A 117 -3.10 12.54 -9.96
CA GLU A 117 -4.47 12.96 -10.27
C GLU A 117 -4.70 14.48 -10.13
N LYS A 118 -3.90 15.16 -9.31
CA LYS A 118 -3.90 16.63 -9.10
C LYS A 118 -5.30 17.24 -8.93
N VAL A 119 -5.70 17.46 -7.68
CA VAL A 119 -6.88 18.23 -7.31
C VAL A 119 -6.57 19.72 -7.35
N THR A 120 -7.44 20.50 -7.98
CA THR A 120 -7.31 21.96 -8.04
C THR A 120 -7.44 22.57 -6.64
N GLY A 121 -6.53 23.47 -6.28
CA GLY A 121 -6.57 24.19 -5.00
C GLY A 121 -5.75 23.55 -3.87
N TYR A 122 -5.01 22.47 -4.14
CA TYR A 122 -4.10 21.84 -3.19
C TYR A 122 -2.62 21.98 -3.64
N ASP A 123 -1.72 22.29 -2.70
CA ASP A 123 -0.27 22.29 -2.94
C ASP A 123 0.32 20.90 -2.62
N TYR A 124 0.91 20.29 -3.65
CA TYR A 124 1.47 18.94 -3.58
C TYR A 124 2.91 18.89 -3.06
N SER A 125 3.56 20.03 -2.79
CA SER A 125 4.95 20.09 -2.32
C SER A 125 5.18 19.18 -1.11
N ASN A 126 4.35 19.30 -0.07
CA ASN A 126 4.50 18.54 1.16
C ASN A 126 4.29 17.02 0.97
N ILE A 127 3.22 16.61 0.27
CA ILE A 127 2.95 15.17 0.07
C ILE A 127 4.01 14.52 -0.83
N SER A 128 4.59 15.26 -1.79
CA SER A 128 5.72 14.78 -2.58
C SER A 128 6.97 14.56 -1.73
N THR A 129 7.33 15.50 -0.85
CA THR A 129 8.46 15.31 0.08
C THR A 129 8.24 14.15 1.05
N LEU A 130 7.01 13.97 1.54
CA LEU A 130 6.64 12.81 2.36
C LEU A 130 6.76 11.50 1.58
N PHE A 131 6.39 11.51 0.30
CA PHE A 131 6.49 10.34 -0.58
C PHE A 131 7.94 9.95 -0.87
N ASP A 132 8.83 10.92 -1.09
CA ASP A 132 10.27 10.64 -1.24
C ASP A 132 10.84 10.02 0.04
N THR A 133 10.49 10.59 1.20
CA THR A 133 10.93 10.07 2.52
C THR A 133 10.38 8.67 2.78
N LEU A 134 9.12 8.42 2.43
CA LEU A 134 8.48 7.11 2.52
C LEU A 134 9.24 6.08 1.68
N THR A 135 9.52 6.40 0.42
CA THR A 135 10.19 5.51 -0.53
C THR A 135 11.60 5.16 -0.05
N SER A 136 12.38 6.14 0.39
CA SER A 136 13.74 5.88 0.92
C SER A 136 13.73 5.00 2.17
N LYS A 137 12.75 5.15 3.07
CA LYS A 137 12.62 4.26 4.23
C LYS A 137 12.22 2.83 3.85
N ILE A 138 11.29 2.68 2.91
CA ILE A 138 10.87 1.38 2.40
C ILE A 138 12.07 0.66 1.77
N GLU A 139 12.86 1.35 0.95
CA GLU A 139 14.09 0.82 0.35
C GLU A 139 15.10 0.37 1.41
N SER A 140 15.35 1.20 2.42
CA SER A 140 16.26 0.87 3.54
C SER A 140 15.79 -0.38 4.30
N ASN A 141 14.50 -0.46 4.64
CA ASN A 141 13.92 -1.62 5.31
C ASN A 141 14.01 -2.89 4.46
N ASN A 142 13.73 -2.80 3.15
CA ASN A 142 13.87 -3.94 2.24
C ASN A 142 15.31 -4.44 2.18
N LEU A 143 16.30 -3.54 2.11
CA LEU A 143 17.73 -3.93 2.17
C LEU A 143 18.09 -4.62 3.48
N MET A 144 17.56 -4.15 4.62
CA MET A 144 17.78 -4.80 5.91
C MET A 144 17.18 -6.22 5.94
N ILE A 145 15.95 -6.39 5.43
CA ILE A 145 15.28 -7.69 5.38
C ILE A 145 16.03 -8.64 4.45
N SER A 146 16.41 -8.19 3.24
CA SER A 146 17.20 -9.00 2.30
C SER A 146 18.54 -9.42 2.91
N SER A 147 19.26 -8.51 3.59
CA SER A 147 20.49 -8.85 4.29
C SER A 147 20.28 -9.91 5.38
N LYS A 148 19.13 -9.91 6.08
CA LYS A 148 18.79 -10.96 7.05
C LYS A 148 18.46 -12.30 6.39
N GLN A 149 17.92 -12.31 5.17
CA GLN A 149 17.70 -13.57 4.43
C GLN A 149 19.04 -14.19 4.00
N GLU A 150 20.07 -13.38 3.76
CA GLU A 150 21.44 -13.86 3.48
C GLU A 150 22.19 -14.31 4.75
N GLU A 151 21.88 -13.70 5.90
CA GLU A 151 22.45 -13.96 7.21
C GLU A 151 21.35 -14.10 8.27
N LEU A 152 20.82 -15.31 8.42
CA LEU A 152 19.65 -15.61 9.26
C LEU A 152 19.92 -15.39 10.76
N SER A 153 21.19 -15.47 11.15
CA SER A 153 21.66 -15.13 12.50
C SER A 153 21.59 -13.64 12.84
N LYS A 154 21.44 -12.75 11.84
CA LYS A 154 21.42 -11.30 12.04
C LYS A 154 20.10 -10.82 12.63
N VAL A 155 20.17 -9.84 13.54
CA VAL A 155 19.01 -9.12 14.07
C VAL A 155 18.85 -7.83 13.29
N ILE A 156 17.63 -7.54 12.83
CA ILE A 156 17.30 -6.26 12.20
C ILE A 156 16.12 -5.58 12.90
N HIS A 157 16.08 -4.26 12.81
CA HIS A 157 14.97 -3.45 13.28
C HIS A 157 14.36 -2.73 12.09
N ILE A 158 13.07 -2.96 11.84
CA ILE A 158 12.34 -2.25 10.81
C ILE A 158 12.15 -0.81 11.26
N GLU A 159 12.58 0.14 10.43
CA GLU A 159 12.32 1.55 10.67
C GLU A 159 10.85 1.84 10.38
N SER A 160 10.09 2.23 11.40
CA SER A 160 8.67 2.47 11.20
C SER A 160 8.40 3.61 10.20
N ILE A 161 7.49 3.36 9.26
CA ILE A 161 6.93 4.35 8.33
C ILE A 161 5.59 4.90 8.83
N TYR A 162 5.09 4.45 9.98
CA TYR A 162 3.80 4.86 10.56
C TYR A 162 3.63 6.38 10.63
N SER A 163 4.64 7.11 11.12
CA SER A 163 4.55 8.57 11.27
C SER A 163 4.46 9.31 9.93
N ILE A 164 5.04 8.75 8.87
CA ILE A 164 4.97 9.29 7.51
C ILE A 164 3.60 8.99 6.91
N VAL A 165 3.13 7.75 7.02
CA VAL A 165 1.77 7.35 6.57
C VAL A 165 0.69 8.17 7.27
N LYS A 166 0.89 8.50 8.56
CA LYS A 166 -0.01 9.39 9.30
C LYS A 166 -0.08 10.79 8.67
N GLN A 167 1.07 11.40 8.41
CA GLN A 167 1.13 12.72 7.77
C GLN A 167 0.57 12.70 6.34
N ILE A 168 0.75 11.60 5.61
CA ILE A 168 0.13 11.40 4.29
C ILE A 168 -1.39 11.35 4.41
N ASN A 169 -1.94 10.65 5.41
CA ASN A 169 -3.38 10.66 5.66
C ASN A 169 -3.91 12.06 6.04
N ASP A 170 -3.12 12.87 6.75
CA ASP A 170 -3.46 14.28 7.01
C ASP A 170 -3.50 15.09 5.70
N CYS A 171 -2.56 14.85 4.78
CA CYS A 171 -2.61 15.42 3.42
C CYS A 171 -3.84 14.95 2.63
N ILE A 172 -4.19 13.66 2.70
CA ILE A 172 -5.39 13.11 2.07
C ILE A 172 -6.66 13.79 2.60
N ALA A 173 -6.74 14.05 3.91
CA ALA A 173 -7.84 14.79 4.50
C ALA A 173 -7.96 16.22 3.92
N CYS A 174 -6.83 16.92 3.77
CA CYS A 174 -6.79 18.24 3.14
C CYS A 174 -7.22 18.19 1.66
N ILE A 175 -6.75 17.20 0.90
CA ILE A 175 -7.15 17.03 -0.51
C ILE A 175 -8.64 16.73 -0.62
N ASN A 176 -9.18 15.86 0.24
CA ASN A 176 -10.61 15.55 0.29
C ASN A 176 -11.46 16.78 0.61
N LYS A 177 -10.96 17.70 1.44
CA LYS A 177 -11.61 18.99 1.65
C LYS A 177 -11.63 19.83 0.37
N CYS A 178 -10.53 19.93 -0.36
CA CYS A 178 -10.49 20.62 -1.66
C CYS A 178 -11.44 19.97 -2.69
N ILE A 179 -11.55 18.64 -2.70
CA ILE A 179 -12.52 17.92 -3.54
C ILE A 179 -13.95 18.33 -3.19
N ASP A 180 -14.31 18.35 -1.91
CA ASP A 180 -15.64 18.74 -1.47
C ASP A 180 -15.95 20.21 -1.83
N ASP A 181 -15.02 21.13 -1.54
CA ASP A 181 -15.17 22.55 -1.88
C ASP A 181 -15.38 22.75 -3.40
N ASN A 182 -14.59 22.06 -4.23
CA ASN A 182 -14.72 22.10 -5.69
C ASN A 182 -16.07 21.53 -6.16
N ASN A 183 -16.51 20.40 -5.58
CA ASN A 183 -17.80 19.78 -5.89
C ASN A 183 -18.97 20.70 -5.51
N GLN A 184 -18.89 21.40 -4.37
CA GLN A 184 -19.89 22.39 -3.97
C GLN A 184 -19.96 23.56 -4.96
N ILE A 185 -18.82 24.07 -5.43
CA ILE A 185 -18.77 25.12 -6.46
C ILE A 185 -19.44 24.65 -7.76
N LEU A 186 -19.20 23.40 -8.18
CA LEU A 186 -19.83 22.82 -9.37
C LEU A 186 -21.35 22.71 -9.22
N LYS A 187 -21.82 22.25 -8.05
CA LYS A 187 -23.25 22.17 -7.74
C LYS A 187 -23.91 23.53 -7.77
N HIS A 188 -23.34 24.53 -7.10
CA HIS A 188 -23.87 25.90 -7.10
C HIS A 188 -23.93 26.49 -8.52
N LYS A 189 -22.87 26.30 -9.34
CA LYS A 189 -22.88 26.75 -10.73
C LYS A 189 -23.99 26.11 -11.55
N LYS A 190 -24.24 24.81 -11.36
CA LYS A 190 -25.32 24.09 -12.04
C LYS A 190 -26.68 24.63 -11.62
N THR A 191 -26.92 24.79 -10.32
CA THR A 191 -28.18 25.32 -9.77
C THR A 191 -28.45 26.74 -10.24
N GLU A 192 -27.44 27.63 -10.19
CA GLU A 192 -27.61 29.02 -10.65
C GLU A 192 -27.90 29.10 -12.15
N ARG A 193 -27.25 28.25 -12.96
CA ARG A 193 -27.52 28.18 -14.39
C ARG A 193 -28.97 27.74 -14.66
N GLU A 194 -29.44 26.68 -14.02
CA GLU A 194 -30.83 26.21 -14.14
C GLU A 194 -31.84 27.27 -13.69
N ARG A 195 -31.52 28.03 -12.63
CA ARG A 195 -32.36 29.15 -12.17
C ARG A 195 -32.46 30.25 -13.23
N VAL A 196 -31.32 30.71 -13.76
CA VAL A 196 -31.28 31.78 -14.78
C VAL A 196 -31.95 31.34 -16.07
N GLU A 197 -31.72 30.11 -16.53
CA GLU A 197 -32.40 29.56 -17.72
C GLU A 197 -33.93 29.56 -17.53
N ASN A 198 -34.42 29.14 -16.37
CA ASN A 198 -35.85 29.21 -16.04
C ASN A 198 -36.38 30.65 -15.98
N GLU A 199 -35.65 31.57 -15.36
CA GLU A 199 -36.04 32.99 -15.28
C GLU A 199 -36.14 33.63 -16.66
N VAL A 200 -35.18 33.35 -17.55
CA VAL A 200 -35.21 33.84 -18.94
C VAL A 200 -36.40 33.26 -19.71
N ILE A 201 -36.66 31.96 -19.60
CA ILE A 201 -37.81 31.32 -20.25
C ILE A 201 -39.12 31.92 -19.72
N CYS A 202 -39.26 32.05 -18.39
CA CYS A 202 -40.42 32.66 -17.77
C CYS A 202 -40.61 34.10 -18.21
N TYR A 203 -39.54 34.89 -18.31
CA TYR A 203 -39.60 36.27 -18.79
C TYR A 203 -40.04 36.35 -20.26
N ILE A 204 -39.46 35.52 -21.14
CA ILE A 204 -39.86 35.47 -22.55
C ILE A 204 -41.33 35.09 -22.68
N ALA A 205 -41.77 34.03 -21.98
CA ALA A 205 -43.15 33.54 -22.06
C ALA A 205 -44.16 34.54 -21.48
N ASN A 206 -43.86 35.13 -20.31
CA ASN A 206 -44.83 35.95 -19.57
C ASN A 206 -44.77 37.44 -19.87
N SER A 207 -43.66 37.94 -20.41
CA SER A 207 -43.50 39.38 -20.69
C SER A 207 -43.49 39.66 -22.19
N ILE A 208 -42.74 38.89 -22.99
CA ILE A 208 -42.56 39.15 -24.43
C ILE A 208 -43.67 38.50 -25.25
N LEU A 209 -43.89 37.20 -25.05
CA LEU A 209 -44.81 36.40 -25.87
C LEU A 209 -46.23 36.33 -25.29
N ARG A 210 -46.50 37.04 -24.19
CA ARG A 210 -47.76 36.91 -23.43
C ARG A 210 -49.00 37.11 -24.29
N THR A 211 -49.01 38.17 -25.10
CA THR A 211 -50.13 38.51 -25.98
C THR A 211 -50.28 37.46 -27.07
N VAL A 212 -49.20 37.11 -27.76
CA VAL A 212 -49.15 36.05 -28.79
C VAL A 212 -49.68 34.72 -28.25
N ILE A 213 -49.22 34.29 -27.07
CA ILE A 213 -49.66 33.06 -26.42
C ILE A 213 -51.14 33.14 -26.05
N THR A 214 -51.61 34.29 -25.54
CA THR A 214 -53.00 34.48 -25.13
C THR A 214 -53.95 34.47 -26.33
N GLU A 215 -53.58 35.12 -27.43
CA GLU A 215 -54.33 35.14 -28.68
C GLU A 215 -54.38 33.76 -29.33
N TYR A 216 -53.25 33.05 -29.37
CA TYR A 216 -53.19 31.67 -29.85
C TYR A 216 -54.11 30.76 -29.05
N LYS A 217 -54.08 30.84 -27.71
CA LYS A 217 -54.98 30.07 -26.82
C LYS A 217 -56.46 30.35 -27.11
N LYS A 218 -56.84 31.63 -27.23
CA LYS A 218 -58.22 32.01 -27.58
C LYS A 218 -58.67 31.41 -28.91
N LYS A 219 -57.81 31.45 -29.93
CA LYS A 219 -58.09 30.88 -31.26
C LYS A 219 -58.23 29.36 -31.23
N VAL A 220 -57.41 28.67 -30.44
CA VAL A 220 -57.56 27.21 -30.23
C VAL A 220 -58.87 26.89 -29.54
N ASP A 221 -59.25 27.65 -28.52
CA ASP A 221 -60.51 27.42 -27.79
C ASP A 221 -61.76 27.70 -28.63
N SER A 222 -61.72 28.72 -29.50
CA SER A 222 -62.82 28.97 -30.44
C SER A 222 -62.98 27.80 -31.42
N LEU A 223 -61.88 27.33 -32.03
CA LEU A 223 -61.89 26.19 -32.95
C LEU A 223 -62.36 24.88 -32.26
N ARG A 224 -62.03 24.69 -30.98
CA ARG A 224 -62.49 23.53 -30.21
C ARG A 224 -63.98 23.59 -29.89
N LYS A 225 -64.54 24.79 -29.65
CA LYS A 225 -65.98 24.99 -29.44
C LYS A 225 -66.76 24.75 -30.73
N GLU A 226 -66.25 25.25 -31.86
CA GLU A 226 -66.83 25.00 -33.19
C GLU A 226 -66.84 23.51 -33.57
N LYS A 227 -65.84 22.72 -33.15
CA LYS A 227 -65.81 21.26 -33.38
C LYS A 227 -66.75 20.44 -32.49
N LYS A 228 -67.32 21.03 -31.43
CA LYS A 228 -68.21 20.34 -30.48
C LYS A 228 -69.69 20.73 -30.66
N ALA A 229 -69.98 21.73 -31.49
CA ALA A 229 -71.31 22.10 -31.93
C ALA A 229 -71.65 21.37 -33.24
#